data_AF-A0A944CNM6-F1
#
_entry.id   AF-A0A944CNM6-F1
#
_cell.length_a   1.000
_cell.length_b   1.000
_cell.length_c   1.000
_cell.angle_alpha   90.00
_cell.angle_beta   90.00
_cell.angle_gamma   90.00
#
_symmetry.space_group_name_H-M   'P 1'
#
loop_
_entity.id
_entity.type
_entity.pdbx_description
1 polymer ?
#
loop_
_entity_poly.entity_id
_entity_poly.type
_entity_poly.pdbx_seq_one_letter_code
_entity_poly.pdbx_strand_id
1 'polypeptide(L)'
;MKKKSVIGFTIAGALLLGGYATTSLANDDSTTNTAATTVKSFFGKGFGHKGYFGGNSEALIEKAKDLGISTSGKDAETLMGEIREATIKNEAKELGIKTEGKDIATLAEEVQLANLKEKAKDLYISTDGKDAAALHDAIRLANLKSEAKELGVSTDNKDAQTLMEDIRTANLNKKAKELGVSIEGKDLQTLQQEVHTAYINQQAKKYGITVDGKDIREIAQEVQSAKVKADAKELNITIDGKTIGEIAQEVQEKKVVNLAKELGISTADKDTRELMEEIQDKDADKLDELFEDGMGHFGMKSFGGGFGHGGKGGFGGHGGMGEKDGFGGKGGRGGMHHNGGGQGF
;
A
#
# COMPACT_ATOMS: atom_id res chain seq x y z
N MET A 1 36.79 15.47 -49.88
CA MET A 1 36.47 14.21 -49.17
C MET A 1 36.60 14.42 -47.67
N LYS A 2 35.57 14.07 -46.88
CA LYS A 2 35.63 13.36 -45.57
C LYS A 2 34.19 13.22 -45.04
N LYS A 3 33.87 12.09 -44.41
CA LYS A 3 32.49 11.64 -44.20
C LYS A 3 31.88 12.26 -42.93
N LYS A 4 30.59 12.60 -42.99
CA LYS A 4 29.73 12.76 -41.80
C LYS A 4 29.31 11.36 -41.34
N SER A 5 29.20 11.14 -40.04
CA SER A 5 28.56 9.94 -39.48
C SER A 5 27.44 10.38 -38.55
N VAL A 6 26.20 10.04 -38.93
CA VAL A 6 25.01 10.19 -38.10
C VAL A 6 24.57 8.77 -37.77
N ILE A 7 24.59 8.40 -36.49
CA ILE A 7 24.16 7.08 -36.03
C ILE A 7 22.75 7.23 -35.48
N GLY A 8 21.76 6.89 -36.29
CA GLY A 8 20.40 6.67 -35.81
C GLY A 8 20.25 5.24 -35.31
N PHE A 9 19.74 5.06 -34.10
CA PHE A 9 19.39 3.73 -33.57
C PHE A 9 17.96 3.36 -33.98
N THR A 10 17.83 2.29 -34.77
CA THR A 10 16.56 1.68 -35.14
C THR A 10 16.18 0.66 -34.07
N ILE A 11 15.07 0.86 -33.36
CA ILE A 11 14.52 -0.12 -32.42
C ILE A 11 13.56 -1.03 -33.20
N ALA A 12 13.98 -2.26 -33.47
CA ALA A 12 13.12 -3.30 -34.03
C ALA A 12 12.36 -4.01 -32.90
N GLY A 13 11.12 -3.61 -32.65
CA GLY A 13 10.23 -4.28 -31.71
C GLY A 13 9.58 -5.52 -32.32
N ALA A 14 9.97 -6.71 -31.87
CA ALA A 14 9.32 -7.96 -32.27
C ALA A 14 8.04 -8.20 -31.43
N LEU A 15 6.89 -8.15 -32.09
CA LEU A 15 5.58 -8.54 -31.52
C LEU A 15 5.48 -10.07 -31.42
N LEU A 16 5.59 -10.63 -30.21
CA LEU A 16 5.19 -12.01 -29.95
C LEU A 16 3.69 -12.08 -29.63
N LEU A 17 2.92 -12.45 -30.65
CA LEU A 17 1.51 -12.80 -30.52
C LEU A 17 1.36 -14.25 -30.07
N GLY A 18 0.76 -14.44 -28.90
CA GLY A 18 0.18 -15.70 -28.45
C GLY A 18 -0.89 -15.37 -27.39
N GLY A 19 -2.06 -16.00 -27.37
CA GLY A 19 -2.50 -17.15 -28.16
C GLY A 19 -3.55 -17.91 -27.35
N TYR A 20 -4.60 -17.22 -26.91
CA TYR A 20 -5.61 -17.80 -26.01
C TYR A 20 -6.55 -18.71 -26.79
N ALA A 21 -6.33 -20.03 -26.66
CA ALA A 21 -7.25 -21.04 -27.16
C ALA A 21 -8.57 -21.00 -26.36
N THR A 22 -9.68 -21.02 -27.08
CA THR A 22 -11.02 -21.18 -26.50
C THR A 22 -11.32 -22.65 -26.25
N THR A 23 -11.58 -23.03 -25.00
CA THR A 23 -12.21 -24.32 -24.68
C THR A 23 -13.45 -24.11 -23.82
N SER A 24 -14.61 -24.13 -24.46
CA SER A 24 -15.90 -24.34 -23.81
C SER A 24 -16.05 -25.81 -23.41
N LEU A 25 -16.42 -26.07 -22.16
CA LEU A 25 -16.97 -27.36 -21.71
C LEU A 25 -18.19 -27.12 -20.82
N ALA A 26 -19.02 -28.16 -20.72
CA ALA A 26 -20.45 -28.00 -20.50
C ALA A 26 -20.90 -27.93 -19.03
N ASN A 27 -22.13 -27.43 -18.89
CA ASN A 27 -22.98 -27.48 -17.71
C ASN A 27 -23.32 -28.93 -17.32
N ASP A 28 -23.41 -29.22 -16.02
CA ASP A 28 -24.35 -30.24 -15.53
C ASP A 28 -24.89 -29.85 -14.15
N ASP A 29 -26.14 -30.24 -13.87
CA ASP A 29 -26.96 -29.77 -12.75
C ASP A 29 -26.85 -30.70 -11.54
N SER A 30 -26.60 -30.13 -10.36
CA SER A 30 -27.13 -30.72 -9.12
C SER A 30 -27.37 -29.66 -8.05
N THR A 31 -28.64 -29.51 -7.68
CA THR A 31 -29.18 -28.51 -6.76
C THR A 31 -28.60 -28.61 -5.34
N THR A 32 -28.12 -27.51 -4.77
CA THR A 32 -28.29 -27.19 -3.32
C THR A 32 -27.92 -25.74 -2.99
N ASN A 33 -28.65 -25.15 -2.04
CA ASN A 33 -28.31 -23.95 -1.25
C ASN A 33 -28.19 -22.58 -1.95
N THR A 34 -29.36 -22.03 -2.26
CA THR A 34 -29.66 -20.62 -2.63
C THR A 34 -29.13 -19.53 -1.66
N ALA A 35 -28.49 -19.90 -0.54
CA ALA A 35 -27.89 -18.95 0.39
C ALA A 35 -26.58 -18.31 -0.12
N ALA A 36 -25.81 -19.01 -0.96
CA ALA A 36 -24.51 -18.53 -1.44
C ALA A 36 -24.60 -17.41 -2.50
N THR A 37 -25.74 -17.29 -3.19
CA THR A 37 -25.87 -16.41 -4.36
C THR A 37 -26.09 -14.94 -3.97
N THR A 38 -26.77 -14.67 -2.86
CA THR A 38 -27.10 -13.29 -2.43
C THR A 38 -25.88 -12.53 -1.92
N VAL A 39 -24.93 -13.23 -1.29
CA VAL A 39 -23.65 -12.67 -0.82
C VAL A 39 -22.85 -12.04 -1.98
N LYS A 40 -22.98 -12.62 -3.19
CA LYS A 40 -22.24 -12.22 -4.40
C LYS A 40 -22.58 -10.83 -4.95
N SER A 41 -23.66 -10.20 -4.48
CA SER A 41 -24.14 -8.90 -4.98
C SER A 41 -23.69 -7.67 -4.18
N PHE A 42 -23.15 -7.84 -2.97
CA PHE A 42 -22.64 -6.73 -2.14
C PHE A 42 -21.13 -6.50 -2.28
N PHE A 43 -20.35 -7.52 -2.63
CA PHE A 43 -18.90 -7.39 -2.85
C PHE A 43 -18.62 -6.85 -4.25
N GLY A 44 -18.54 -5.52 -4.35
CA GLY A 44 -18.26 -4.81 -5.59
C GLY A 44 -16.98 -5.26 -6.29
N LYS A 45 -17.02 -5.26 -7.63
CA LYS A 45 -15.85 -5.39 -8.51
C LYS A 45 -14.75 -4.40 -8.07
N GLY A 46 -13.69 -4.90 -7.42
CA GLY A 46 -12.62 -4.06 -6.89
C GLY A 46 -11.44 -4.80 -6.27
N PHE A 47 -11.66 -5.91 -5.55
CA PHE A 47 -10.60 -6.64 -4.85
C PHE A 47 -9.82 -7.65 -5.71
N GLY A 48 -9.56 -7.28 -6.98
CA GLY A 48 -8.76 -8.05 -7.92
C GLY A 48 -7.25 -7.79 -7.83
N HIS A 49 -6.70 -7.63 -6.62
CA HIS A 49 -5.26 -7.46 -6.43
C HIS A 49 -4.62 -8.74 -5.88
N LYS A 50 -3.89 -9.44 -6.76
CA LYS A 50 -2.94 -10.50 -6.38
C LYS A 50 -1.96 -9.96 -5.33
N GLY A 51 -1.78 -10.73 -4.26
CA GLY A 51 -0.59 -10.68 -3.40
C GLY A 51 -0.78 -10.01 -2.05
N TYR A 52 -0.95 -10.84 -1.01
CA TYR A 52 -0.29 -10.65 0.29
C TYR A 52 -0.21 -11.96 1.12
N PHE A 53 -0.99 -12.98 0.77
CA PHE A 53 -0.81 -14.37 1.23
C PHE A 53 -0.32 -15.31 0.10
N GLY A 54 0.27 -14.76 -0.95
CA GLY A 54 0.88 -15.53 -2.04
C GLY A 54 2.29 -16.03 -1.69
N GLY A 55 2.40 -16.97 -0.74
CA GLY A 55 3.69 -17.58 -0.38
C GLY A 55 3.65 -18.43 0.89
N ASN A 56 3.46 -17.79 2.04
CA ASN A 56 3.73 -18.41 3.35
C ASN A 56 2.52 -19.24 3.85
N SER A 57 2.33 -20.41 3.22
CA SER A 57 1.34 -21.41 3.66
C SER A 57 1.54 -21.84 5.12
N GLU A 58 2.77 -21.81 5.61
CA GLU A 58 3.14 -22.19 6.98
C GLU A 58 2.53 -21.22 8.02
N ALA A 59 2.67 -19.91 7.83
CA ALA A 59 2.06 -18.90 8.71
C ALA A 59 0.51 -18.94 8.71
N LEU A 60 -0.11 -19.30 7.58
CA LEU A 60 -1.56 -19.56 7.53
C LEU A 60 -1.94 -20.83 8.30
N ILE A 61 -1.12 -21.88 8.21
CA ILE A 61 -1.32 -23.15 8.92
C ILE A 61 -1.09 -22.97 10.43
N GLU A 62 -0.15 -22.13 10.85
CA GLU A 62 0.14 -21.76 12.23
C GLU A 62 -1.03 -20.98 12.83
N LYS A 63 -1.38 -19.81 12.27
CA LYS A 63 -2.50 -19.00 12.77
C LYS A 63 -3.84 -19.74 12.75
N ALA A 64 -4.04 -20.67 11.81
CA ALA A 64 -5.18 -21.57 11.85
C ALA A 64 -5.17 -22.50 13.07
N LYS A 65 -4.04 -23.16 13.39
CA LYS A 65 -3.93 -24.04 14.56
C LYS A 65 -4.17 -23.27 15.86
N ASP A 66 -3.63 -22.05 15.99
CA ASP A 66 -3.77 -21.21 17.18
C ASP A 66 -5.24 -20.84 17.43
N LEU A 67 -5.99 -20.58 16.34
CA LEU A 67 -7.44 -20.34 16.36
C LEU A 67 -8.27 -21.63 16.44
N GLY A 68 -7.65 -22.81 16.58
CA GLY A 68 -8.32 -24.12 16.66
C GLY A 68 -8.91 -24.62 15.34
N ILE A 69 -8.52 -24.05 14.21
CA ILE A 69 -9.04 -24.34 12.87
C ILE A 69 -8.32 -25.54 12.25
N SER A 70 -9.09 -26.52 11.78
CA SER A 70 -8.53 -27.64 11.01
C SER A 70 -8.00 -27.18 9.65
N THR A 71 -6.74 -27.48 9.37
CA THR A 71 -6.02 -27.14 8.12
C THR A 71 -6.04 -28.25 7.07
N SER A 72 -6.43 -29.48 7.46
CA SER A 72 -6.35 -30.65 6.57
C SER A 72 -7.40 -30.59 5.46
N GLY A 73 -6.95 -30.67 4.20
CA GLY A 73 -7.83 -30.75 3.03
C GLY A 73 -8.48 -29.42 2.60
N LYS A 74 -8.11 -28.29 3.22
CA LYS A 74 -8.59 -26.95 2.84
C LYS A 74 -7.58 -26.26 1.94
N ASP A 75 -8.09 -25.50 0.98
CA ASP A 75 -7.28 -24.55 0.22
C ASP A 75 -7.01 -23.26 1.04
N ALA A 76 -6.09 -22.44 0.55
CA ALA A 76 -5.68 -21.22 1.26
C ALA A 76 -6.78 -20.14 1.33
N GLU A 77 -7.70 -20.07 0.36
CA GLU A 77 -8.80 -19.08 0.36
C GLU A 77 -9.84 -19.43 1.43
N THR A 78 -10.25 -20.70 1.47
CA THR A 78 -11.09 -21.23 2.55
C THR A 78 -10.46 -21.02 3.92
N LEU A 79 -9.15 -21.35 4.06
CA LEU A 79 -8.45 -21.21 5.33
C LEU A 79 -8.32 -19.74 5.78
N MET A 80 -8.01 -18.81 4.87
CA MET A 80 -8.00 -17.37 5.15
C MET A 80 -9.37 -16.86 5.59
N GLY A 81 -10.46 -17.35 4.98
CA GLY A 81 -11.82 -17.01 5.35
C GLY A 81 -12.14 -17.40 6.80
N GLU A 82 -11.84 -18.65 7.17
CA GLU A 82 -12.07 -19.16 8.53
C GLU A 82 -11.20 -18.46 9.57
N ILE A 83 -9.90 -18.23 9.29
CA ILE A 83 -9.01 -17.46 10.17
C ILE A 83 -9.61 -16.08 10.42
N ARG A 84 -9.99 -15.36 9.37
CA ARG A 84 -10.56 -14.01 9.48
C ARG A 84 -11.85 -14.00 10.30
N GLU A 85 -12.73 -14.97 10.08
CA GLU A 85 -13.96 -15.12 10.86
C GLU A 85 -13.69 -15.37 12.36
N ALA A 86 -12.73 -16.24 12.68
CA ALA A 86 -12.34 -16.51 14.07
C ALA A 86 -11.69 -15.30 14.75
N THR A 87 -10.78 -14.61 14.06
CA THR A 87 -10.15 -13.36 14.53
C THR A 87 -11.19 -12.28 14.83
N ILE A 88 -12.10 -11.96 13.90
CA ILE A 88 -13.16 -10.95 14.12
C ILE A 88 -14.05 -11.33 15.31
N LYS A 89 -14.37 -12.63 15.49
CA LYS A 89 -15.15 -13.10 16.65
C LYS A 89 -14.40 -13.03 17.98
N ASN A 90 -13.07 -13.05 17.97
CA ASN A 90 -12.27 -12.92 19.18
C ASN A 90 -12.10 -11.45 19.54
N GLU A 91 -11.68 -10.59 18.60
CA GLU A 91 -11.65 -9.13 18.76
C GLU A 91 -13.01 -8.59 19.26
N ALA A 92 -14.12 -9.06 18.67
CA ALA A 92 -15.45 -8.67 19.12
C ALA A 92 -15.73 -9.03 20.59
N LYS A 93 -15.29 -10.19 21.08
CA LYS A 93 -15.47 -10.57 22.50
C LYS A 93 -14.63 -9.69 23.42
N GLU A 94 -13.39 -9.41 23.03
CA GLU A 94 -12.45 -8.58 23.79
C GLU A 94 -12.98 -7.15 23.93
N LEU A 95 -13.55 -6.60 22.85
CA LEU A 95 -14.22 -5.30 22.80
C LEU A 95 -15.64 -5.29 23.42
N GLY A 96 -16.10 -6.42 23.98
CA GLY A 96 -17.43 -6.56 24.58
C GLY A 96 -18.61 -6.50 23.60
N ILE A 97 -18.35 -6.66 22.30
CA ILE A 97 -19.34 -6.65 21.22
C ILE A 97 -20.07 -8.00 21.17
N LYS A 98 -21.41 -7.96 21.18
CA LYS A 98 -22.24 -9.16 21.01
C LYS A 98 -22.04 -9.76 19.63
N THR A 99 -21.60 -11.02 19.58
CA THR A 99 -21.37 -11.80 18.34
C THR A 99 -22.61 -12.59 17.89
N GLU A 100 -23.55 -12.85 18.81
CA GLU A 100 -24.71 -13.71 18.57
C GLU A 100 -25.74 -13.05 17.64
N GLY A 101 -26.18 -13.78 16.62
CA GLY A 101 -27.21 -13.31 15.68
C GLY A 101 -26.75 -12.29 14.64
N LYS A 102 -25.45 -11.95 14.60
CA LYS A 102 -24.85 -11.08 13.57
C LYS A 102 -24.11 -11.91 12.53
N ASP A 103 -24.09 -11.42 11.30
CA ASP A 103 -23.17 -11.90 10.27
C ASP A 103 -21.77 -11.29 10.45
N ILE A 104 -20.78 -11.85 9.76
CA ILE A 104 -19.37 -11.48 9.91
C ILE A 104 -19.06 -10.08 9.35
N ALA A 105 -19.82 -9.58 8.36
CA ALA A 105 -19.59 -8.24 7.83
C ALA A 105 -20.06 -7.18 8.85
N THR A 106 -21.27 -7.33 9.39
CA THR A 106 -21.78 -6.47 10.48
C THR A 106 -20.84 -6.50 11.69
N LEU A 107 -20.34 -7.69 12.08
CA LEU A 107 -19.42 -7.83 13.21
C LEU A 107 -18.07 -7.14 12.95
N ALA A 108 -17.53 -7.26 11.74
CA ALA A 108 -16.29 -6.58 11.34
C ALA A 108 -16.43 -5.04 11.36
N GLU A 109 -17.56 -4.51 10.90
CA GLU A 109 -17.83 -3.06 10.92
C GLU A 109 -17.90 -2.53 12.37
N GLU A 110 -18.55 -3.26 13.28
CA GLU A 110 -18.61 -2.88 14.70
C GLU A 110 -17.24 -2.93 15.38
N VAL A 111 -16.45 -3.99 15.13
CA VAL A 111 -15.07 -4.13 15.64
C VAL A 111 -14.18 -3.00 15.12
N GLN A 112 -14.20 -2.75 13.81
CA GLN A 112 -13.43 -1.66 13.21
C GLN A 112 -13.82 -0.29 13.80
N LEU A 113 -15.12 -0.05 14.00
CA LEU A 113 -15.61 1.19 14.60
C LEU A 113 -15.19 1.34 16.07
N ALA A 114 -15.14 0.25 16.84
CA ALA A 114 -14.65 0.27 18.21
C ALA A 114 -13.15 0.60 18.25
N ASN A 115 -12.32 -0.09 17.47
CA ASN A 115 -10.88 0.16 17.38
C ASN A 115 -10.57 1.61 16.95
N LEU A 116 -11.32 2.15 15.98
CA LEU A 116 -11.20 3.55 15.57
C LEU A 116 -11.63 4.54 16.66
N LYS A 117 -12.61 4.19 17.50
CA LYS A 117 -13.00 5.04 18.65
C LYS A 117 -11.96 5.02 19.76
N GLU A 118 -11.21 3.95 19.93
CA GLU A 118 -10.10 3.91 20.89
C GLU A 118 -8.94 4.76 20.39
N LYS A 119 -8.42 4.50 19.18
CA LYS A 119 -7.36 5.32 18.57
C LYS A 119 -7.72 6.81 18.46
N ALA A 120 -9.00 7.14 18.28
CA ALA A 120 -9.47 8.52 18.33
C ALA A 120 -9.36 9.16 19.73
N LYS A 121 -9.67 8.43 20.81
CA LYS A 121 -9.54 8.95 22.20
C LYS A 121 -8.08 9.25 22.54
N ASP A 122 -7.16 8.37 22.14
CA ASP A 122 -5.72 8.51 22.42
C ASP A 122 -5.14 9.76 21.74
N LEU A 123 -5.67 10.10 20.57
CA LEU A 123 -5.36 11.33 19.83
C LEU A 123 -6.20 12.55 20.24
N TYR A 124 -6.99 12.44 21.33
CA TYR A 124 -7.91 13.47 21.83
C TYR A 124 -8.96 13.96 20.81
N ILE A 125 -9.36 13.08 19.88
CA ILE A 125 -10.36 13.34 18.83
C ILE A 125 -11.75 12.96 19.35
N SER A 126 -12.69 13.91 19.35
CA SER A 126 -14.09 13.61 19.67
C SER A 126 -14.67 12.56 18.71
N THR A 127 -15.33 11.54 19.29
CA THR A 127 -15.96 10.42 18.58
C THR A 127 -17.45 10.60 18.32
N ASP A 128 -18.07 11.62 18.89
CA ASP A 128 -19.53 11.75 18.95
C ASP A 128 -20.12 12.07 17.57
N GLY A 129 -21.12 11.28 17.17
CA GLY A 129 -21.79 11.43 15.87
C GLY A 129 -20.93 11.06 14.65
N LYS A 130 -19.73 10.51 14.83
CA LYS A 130 -18.86 10.07 13.72
C LYS A 130 -19.02 8.58 13.43
N ASP A 131 -19.06 8.25 12.15
CA ASP A 131 -18.91 6.89 11.63
C ASP A 131 -17.42 6.49 11.49
N ALA A 132 -17.17 5.27 11.01
CA ALA A 132 -15.82 4.75 10.83
C ALA A 132 -14.99 5.58 9.83
N ALA A 133 -15.60 6.09 8.75
CA ALA A 133 -14.90 6.89 7.75
C ALA A 133 -14.49 8.26 8.33
N ALA A 134 -15.42 8.95 8.99
CA ALA A 134 -15.17 10.24 9.64
C ALA A 134 -14.16 10.16 10.80
N LEU A 135 -14.11 9.03 11.52
CA LEU A 135 -13.06 8.75 12.51
C LEU A 135 -11.71 8.53 11.86
N HIS A 136 -11.64 7.64 10.85
CA HIS A 136 -10.41 7.33 10.13
C HIS A 136 -9.78 8.59 9.51
N ASP A 137 -10.57 9.43 8.85
CA ASP A 137 -10.06 10.67 8.25
C ASP A 137 -9.61 11.69 9.30
N ALA A 138 -10.29 11.77 10.45
CA ALA A 138 -9.88 12.63 11.55
C ALA A 138 -8.56 12.16 12.20
N ILE A 139 -8.40 10.85 12.43
CA ILE A 139 -7.17 10.22 12.94
C ILE A 139 -6.02 10.47 11.98
N ARG A 140 -6.21 10.19 10.69
CA ARG A 140 -5.21 10.44 9.64
C ARG A 140 -4.78 11.90 9.60
N LEU A 141 -5.72 12.85 9.66
CA LEU A 141 -5.41 14.27 9.66
C LEU A 141 -4.69 14.72 10.94
N ALA A 142 -5.03 14.16 12.12
CA ALA A 142 -4.35 14.47 13.37
C ALA A 142 -2.87 14.02 13.33
N ASN A 143 -2.62 12.80 12.86
CA ASN A 143 -1.28 12.24 12.72
C ASN A 143 -0.43 13.02 11.70
N LEU A 144 -0.98 13.35 10.52
CA LEU A 144 -0.32 14.23 9.55
C LEU A 144 0.01 15.60 10.16
N LYS A 145 -0.85 16.15 11.02
CA LYS A 145 -0.58 17.41 11.74
C LYS A 145 0.49 17.29 12.82
N SER A 146 0.77 16.09 13.35
CA SER A 146 1.93 15.86 14.22
C SER A 146 3.22 15.85 13.40
N GLU A 147 3.29 15.00 12.37
CA GLU A 147 4.46 14.87 11.49
C GLU A 147 4.81 16.20 10.82
N ALA A 148 3.81 16.98 10.39
CA ALA A 148 4.04 18.31 9.85
C ALA A 148 4.75 19.24 10.84
N LYS A 149 4.39 19.22 12.14
CA LYS A 149 5.05 20.03 13.16
C LYS A 149 6.49 19.59 13.40
N GLU A 150 6.75 18.28 13.46
CA GLU A 150 8.10 17.71 13.58
C GLU A 150 9.02 18.17 12.44
N LEU A 151 8.48 18.31 11.24
CA LEU A 151 9.20 18.72 10.03
C LEU A 151 9.18 20.25 9.77
N GLY A 152 8.54 21.04 10.63
CA GLY A 152 8.40 22.49 10.45
C GLY A 152 7.47 22.92 9.30
N VAL A 153 6.60 22.02 8.84
CA VAL A 153 5.58 22.25 7.82
C VAL A 153 4.34 22.91 8.45
N SER A 154 3.91 24.06 7.90
CA SER A 154 2.66 24.70 8.33
C SER A 154 1.45 23.80 8.03
N THR A 155 0.57 23.64 9.02
CA THR A 155 -0.67 22.86 8.95
C THR A 155 -1.91 23.68 8.59
N ASP A 156 -1.76 24.99 8.42
CA ASP A 156 -2.90 25.93 8.44
C ASP A 156 -3.66 25.92 7.11
N ASN A 157 -4.98 25.73 7.19
CA ASN A 157 -5.89 25.67 6.04
C ASN A 157 -5.55 24.61 4.98
N LYS A 158 -4.79 23.58 5.32
CA LYS A 158 -4.46 22.46 4.43
C LYS A 158 -5.35 21.25 4.71
N ASP A 159 -5.81 20.63 3.62
CA ASP A 159 -6.40 19.29 3.67
C ASP A 159 -5.31 18.21 3.84
N ALA A 160 -5.76 16.96 4.06
CA ALA A 160 -4.88 15.83 4.29
C ALA A 160 -4.01 15.45 3.07
N GLN A 161 -4.39 15.82 1.84
CA GLN A 161 -3.59 15.52 0.65
C GLN A 161 -2.46 16.54 0.52
N THR A 162 -2.79 17.83 0.56
CA THR A 162 -1.83 18.94 0.51
C THR A 162 -0.80 18.81 1.63
N LEU A 163 -1.25 18.52 2.85
CA LEU A 163 -0.36 18.33 3.99
C LEU A 163 0.57 17.12 3.81
N MET A 164 0.09 16.03 3.21
CA MET A 164 0.90 14.85 2.90
C MET A 164 1.95 15.13 1.80
N GLU A 165 1.62 15.93 0.79
CA GLU A 165 2.57 16.34 -0.26
C GLU A 165 3.67 17.27 0.30
N ASP A 166 3.32 18.20 1.19
CA ASP A 166 4.28 19.06 1.88
C ASP A 166 5.20 18.27 2.83
N ILE A 167 4.64 17.33 3.61
CA ILE A 167 5.40 16.41 4.48
C ILE A 167 6.41 15.60 3.66
N ARG A 168 5.97 14.99 2.55
CA ARG A 168 6.87 14.23 1.64
C ARG A 168 8.00 15.11 1.12
N THR A 169 7.68 16.34 0.74
CA THR A 169 8.67 17.31 0.24
C THR A 169 9.65 17.74 1.34
N ALA A 170 9.17 17.97 2.56
CA ALA A 170 10.02 18.29 3.71
C ALA A 170 10.95 17.13 4.09
N ASN A 171 10.44 15.89 4.13
CA ASN A 171 11.23 14.67 4.35
C ASN A 171 12.29 14.48 3.26
N LEU A 172 11.94 14.67 1.98
CA LEU A 172 12.89 14.60 0.87
C LEU A 172 13.99 15.68 0.99
N ASN A 173 13.62 16.91 1.33
CA ASN A 173 14.56 18.01 1.55
C ASN A 173 15.48 17.79 2.76
N LYS A 174 14.96 17.19 3.85
CA LYS A 174 15.76 16.76 5.00
C LYS A 174 16.80 15.70 4.57
N LYS A 175 16.38 14.67 3.85
CA LYS A 175 17.26 13.61 3.35
C LYS A 175 18.30 14.11 2.34
N ALA A 176 17.93 15.05 1.47
CA ALA A 176 18.85 15.69 0.55
C ALA A 176 19.99 16.40 1.29
N LYS A 177 19.68 17.16 2.36
CA LYS A 177 20.69 17.81 3.20
C LYS A 177 21.60 16.78 3.91
N GLU A 178 21.02 15.73 4.48
CA GLU A 178 21.79 14.65 5.14
C GLU A 178 22.77 13.95 4.19
N LEU A 179 22.42 13.80 2.91
CA LEU A 179 23.22 13.13 1.88
C LEU A 179 24.10 14.08 1.05
N GLY A 180 24.07 15.40 1.32
CA GLY A 180 24.81 16.41 0.57
C GLY A 180 24.30 16.67 -0.85
N VAL A 181 23.04 16.31 -1.15
CA VAL A 181 22.40 16.55 -2.45
C VAL A 181 21.87 17.99 -2.49
N SER A 182 22.25 18.75 -3.52
CA SER A 182 21.71 20.10 -3.72
C SER A 182 20.22 20.07 -4.04
N ILE A 183 19.45 20.97 -3.42
CA ILE A 183 17.99 21.11 -3.58
C ILE A 183 17.64 22.21 -4.60
N GLU A 184 18.47 23.25 -4.70
CA GLU A 184 18.14 24.46 -5.45
C GLU A 184 18.01 24.21 -6.96
N GLY A 185 16.95 24.77 -7.55
CA GLY A 185 16.70 24.71 -8.99
C GLY A 185 16.19 23.37 -9.53
N LYS A 186 15.88 22.38 -8.66
CA LYS A 186 15.40 21.06 -9.07
C LYS A 186 13.90 20.91 -8.86
N ASP A 187 13.26 20.16 -9.75
CA ASP A 187 11.92 19.64 -9.52
C ASP A 187 11.96 18.44 -8.55
N LEU A 188 10.79 18.07 -8.01
CA LEU A 188 10.65 17.01 -7.02
C LEU A 188 11.12 15.64 -7.52
N GLN A 189 10.89 15.32 -8.80
CA GLN A 189 11.24 14.03 -9.38
C GLN A 189 12.76 13.90 -9.54
N THR A 190 13.42 14.94 -10.08
CA THR A 190 14.88 15.01 -10.18
C THR A 190 15.53 14.93 -8.80
N LEU A 191 15.02 15.69 -7.83
CA LEU A 191 15.53 15.65 -6.46
C LEU A 191 15.37 14.25 -5.84
N GLN A 192 14.22 13.59 -6.02
CA GLN A 192 14.00 12.23 -5.53
C GLN A 192 14.97 11.21 -6.15
N GLN A 193 15.24 11.31 -7.46
CA GLN A 193 16.20 10.43 -8.14
C GLN A 193 17.65 10.65 -7.67
N GLU A 194 18.06 11.89 -7.45
CA GLU A 194 19.40 12.21 -6.94
C GLU A 194 19.57 11.80 -5.47
N VAL A 195 18.59 12.06 -4.62
CA VAL A 195 18.55 11.58 -3.23
C VAL A 195 18.60 10.04 -3.19
N HIS A 196 17.88 9.37 -4.09
CA HIS A 196 17.93 7.92 -4.22
C HIS A 196 19.32 7.41 -4.59
N THR A 197 19.91 8.00 -5.62
CA THR A 197 21.25 7.64 -6.11
C THR A 197 22.31 7.89 -5.04
N ALA A 198 22.26 9.02 -4.33
CA ALA A 198 23.17 9.35 -3.25
C ALA A 198 23.05 8.39 -2.06
N TYR A 199 21.81 8.03 -1.66
CA TYR A 199 21.59 7.06 -0.59
C TYR A 199 22.14 5.67 -0.95
N ILE A 200 21.79 5.16 -2.13
CA ILE A 200 22.26 3.84 -2.58
C ILE A 200 23.79 3.80 -2.69
N ASN A 201 24.43 4.86 -3.19
CA ASN A 201 25.89 4.96 -3.24
C ASN A 201 26.54 5.04 -1.84
N GLN A 202 25.90 5.73 -0.88
CA GLN A 202 26.34 5.76 0.51
C GLN A 202 26.28 4.37 1.15
N GLN A 203 25.19 3.62 0.93
CA GLN A 203 25.07 2.24 1.41
C GLN A 203 26.03 1.29 0.68
N ALA A 204 26.23 1.45 -0.63
CA ALA A 204 27.21 0.67 -1.38
C ALA A 204 28.62 0.82 -0.78
N LYS A 205 29.02 2.05 -0.46
CA LYS A 205 30.27 2.33 0.27
C LYS A 205 30.30 1.69 1.67
N LYS A 206 29.19 1.70 2.42
CA LYS A 206 29.07 1.04 3.75
C LYS A 206 29.32 -0.47 3.66
N TYR A 207 28.81 -1.14 2.61
CA TYR A 207 28.93 -2.59 2.42
C TYR A 207 30.08 -3.02 1.50
N GLY A 208 30.95 -2.10 1.08
CA GLY A 208 32.12 -2.41 0.23
C GLY A 208 31.81 -2.78 -1.21
N ILE A 209 30.66 -2.33 -1.73
CA ILE A 209 30.18 -2.61 -3.09
C ILE A 209 30.76 -1.60 -4.09
N THR A 210 31.31 -2.10 -5.20
CA THR A 210 31.79 -1.27 -6.31
C THR A 210 30.62 -0.72 -7.13
N VAL A 211 30.61 0.60 -7.34
CA VAL A 211 29.59 1.32 -8.12
C VAL A 211 29.99 1.55 -9.59
N ASP A 212 31.29 1.48 -9.89
CA ASP A 212 31.81 1.80 -11.22
C ASP A 212 31.30 0.84 -12.30
N GLY A 213 30.68 1.40 -13.35
CA GLY A 213 30.19 0.64 -14.50
C GLY A 213 28.86 -0.09 -14.30
N LYS A 214 28.18 0.09 -13.16
CA LYS A 214 26.87 -0.52 -12.85
C LYS A 214 25.71 0.47 -12.96
N ASP A 215 24.51 -0.04 -13.23
CA ASP A 215 23.28 0.73 -13.09
C ASP A 215 22.88 0.86 -11.61
N ILE A 216 22.16 1.94 -11.25
CA ILE A 216 21.77 2.19 -9.86
C ILE A 216 20.83 1.10 -9.29
N ARG A 217 20.07 0.39 -10.13
CA ARG A 217 19.22 -0.74 -9.71
C ARG A 217 20.05 -1.97 -9.36
N GLU A 218 21.13 -2.22 -10.10
CA GLU A 218 22.07 -3.30 -9.80
C GLU A 218 22.78 -3.03 -8.47
N ILE A 219 23.27 -1.79 -8.28
CA ILE A 219 23.87 -1.35 -7.02
C ILE A 219 22.85 -1.48 -5.87
N ALA A 220 21.59 -1.08 -6.06
CA ALA A 220 20.55 -1.19 -5.05
C ALA A 220 20.24 -2.66 -4.67
N GLN A 221 20.20 -3.58 -5.64
CA GLN A 221 20.00 -5.01 -5.41
C GLN A 221 21.18 -5.63 -4.65
N GLU A 222 22.42 -5.27 -5.00
CA GLU A 222 23.61 -5.70 -4.28
C GLU A 222 23.64 -5.15 -2.85
N VAL A 223 23.30 -3.86 -2.66
CA VAL A 223 23.17 -3.21 -1.34
C VAL A 223 22.15 -3.93 -0.47
N GLN A 224 20.94 -4.19 -1.00
CA GLN A 224 19.89 -4.89 -0.28
C GLN A 224 20.33 -6.31 0.10
N SER A 225 20.97 -7.03 -0.82
CA SER A 225 21.46 -8.39 -0.59
C SER A 225 22.60 -8.45 0.43
N ALA A 226 23.52 -7.48 0.39
CA ALA A 226 24.62 -7.38 1.34
C ALA A 226 24.12 -7.02 2.74
N LYS A 227 23.14 -6.11 2.83
CA LYS A 227 22.48 -5.71 4.07
C LYS A 227 21.75 -6.87 4.73
N VAL A 228 20.86 -7.55 4.01
CA VAL A 228 20.13 -8.73 4.51
C VAL A 228 21.10 -9.79 5.05
N LYS A 229 22.24 -10.02 4.37
CA LYS A 229 23.30 -10.93 4.85
C LYS A 229 24.10 -10.40 6.04
N ALA A 230 24.21 -9.09 6.23
CA ALA A 230 24.86 -8.50 7.40
C ALA A 230 23.96 -8.63 8.63
N ASP A 231 22.71 -8.17 8.52
CA ASP A 231 21.68 -8.28 9.56
C ASP A 231 21.48 -9.75 9.98
N ALA A 232 21.43 -10.68 9.03
CA ALA A 232 21.32 -12.11 9.32
C ALA A 232 22.50 -12.65 10.16
N LYS A 233 23.73 -12.20 9.89
CA LYS A 233 24.91 -12.60 10.67
C LYS A 233 24.87 -12.04 12.09
N GLU A 234 24.48 -10.77 12.23
CA GLU A 234 24.31 -10.12 13.54
C GLU A 234 23.24 -10.83 14.39
N LEU A 235 22.15 -11.26 13.76
CA LEU A 235 21.04 -11.98 14.38
C LEU A 235 21.25 -13.50 14.51
N ASN A 236 22.42 -14.01 14.11
CA ASN A 236 22.79 -15.45 14.10
C ASN A 236 21.83 -16.34 13.29
N ILE A 237 21.31 -15.81 12.18
CA ILE A 237 20.44 -16.51 11.22
C ILE A 237 21.30 -17.26 10.19
N THR A 238 20.94 -18.51 9.90
CA THR A 238 21.63 -19.33 8.90
C THR A 238 21.27 -18.89 7.48
N ILE A 239 22.29 -18.55 6.68
CA ILE A 239 22.13 -18.05 5.31
C ILE A 239 22.35 -19.13 4.22
N ASP A 240 22.96 -20.27 4.57
CA ASP A 240 23.32 -21.29 3.59
C ASP A 240 22.08 -22.06 3.12
N GLY A 241 21.97 -22.22 1.80
CA GLY A 241 20.83 -22.89 1.15
C GLY A 241 19.56 -22.03 1.02
N LYS A 242 19.52 -20.82 1.58
CA LYS A 242 18.36 -19.92 1.53
C LYS A 242 18.51 -18.83 0.47
N THR A 243 17.38 -18.37 -0.07
CA THR A 243 17.28 -17.18 -0.91
C THR A 243 17.36 -15.90 -0.08
N ILE A 244 17.67 -14.77 -0.72
CA ILE A 244 17.68 -13.46 -0.05
C ILE A 244 16.29 -13.10 0.52
N GLY A 245 15.20 -13.57 -0.11
CA GLY A 245 13.84 -13.33 0.36
C GLY A 245 13.54 -14.02 1.69
N GLU A 246 13.88 -15.31 1.81
CA GLU A 246 13.72 -16.08 3.05
C GLU A 246 14.59 -15.50 4.17
N ILE A 247 15.85 -15.17 3.89
CA ILE A 247 16.74 -14.55 4.87
C ILE A 247 16.18 -13.18 5.32
N ALA A 248 15.62 -12.38 4.41
CA ALA A 248 15.04 -11.09 4.75
C ALA A 248 13.80 -11.22 5.65
N GLN A 249 12.95 -12.23 5.41
CA GLN A 249 11.79 -12.52 6.27
C GLN A 249 12.26 -12.90 7.68
N GLU A 250 13.17 -13.87 7.83
CA GLU A 250 13.70 -14.28 9.13
C GLU A 250 14.40 -13.13 9.87
N VAL A 251 15.11 -12.25 9.15
CA VAL A 251 15.72 -11.03 9.71
C VAL A 251 14.64 -10.08 10.26
N GLN A 252 13.56 -9.84 9.51
CA GLN A 252 12.48 -8.95 9.94
C GLN A 252 11.75 -9.51 11.17
N GLU A 253 11.36 -10.78 11.14
CA GLU A 253 10.71 -11.47 12.27
C GLU A 253 11.60 -11.43 13.53
N LYS A 254 12.90 -11.71 13.37
CA LYS A 254 13.85 -11.66 14.50
C LYS A 254 14.06 -10.25 15.03
N LYS A 255 14.12 -9.24 14.17
CA LYS A 255 14.16 -7.81 14.53
C LYS A 255 12.93 -7.43 15.39
N VAL A 256 11.73 -7.78 14.95
CA VAL A 256 10.47 -7.51 15.69
C VAL A 256 10.46 -8.23 17.04
N VAL A 257 10.77 -9.51 17.08
CA VAL A 257 10.81 -10.31 18.33
C VAL A 257 11.84 -9.75 19.33
N ASN A 258 12.97 -9.22 18.85
CA ASN A 258 13.96 -8.58 19.71
C ASN A 258 13.46 -7.23 20.25
N LEU A 259 12.86 -6.39 19.41
CA LEU A 259 12.28 -5.10 19.84
C LEU A 259 11.12 -5.30 20.82
N ALA A 260 10.23 -6.27 20.58
CA ALA A 260 9.18 -6.66 21.52
C ALA A 260 9.77 -7.01 22.90
N LYS A 261 10.84 -7.81 22.93
CA LYS A 261 11.53 -8.18 24.19
C LYS A 261 12.20 -6.99 24.88
N GLU A 262 12.82 -6.08 24.13
CA GLU A 262 13.39 -4.84 24.67
C GLU A 262 12.31 -3.99 25.35
N LEU A 263 11.14 -3.88 24.71
CA LEU A 263 9.99 -3.16 25.25
C LEU A 263 9.20 -3.95 26.30
N GLY A 264 9.62 -5.17 26.67
CA GLY A 264 8.92 -6.00 27.65
C GLY A 264 7.53 -6.47 27.22
N ILE A 265 7.29 -6.57 25.91
CA ILE A 265 6.09 -7.16 25.31
C ILE A 265 6.24 -8.69 25.31
N SER A 266 5.18 -9.41 25.68
CA SER A 266 5.17 -10.88 25.60
C SER A 266 5.26 -11.33 24.14
N THR A 267 6.17 -12.27 23.86
CA THR A 267 6.40 -12.87 22.54
C THR A 267 5.94 -14.34 22.46
N ALA A 268 5.27 -14.84 23.51
CA ALA A 268 4.59 -16.13 23.46
C ALA A 268 3.22 -15.95 22.79
N ASP A 269 2.84 -16.93 21.95
CA ASP A 269 1.53 -17.07 21.32
C ASP A 269 1.06 -15.86 20.49
N LYS A 270 2.01 -15.14 19.87
CA LYS A 270 1.74 -13.99 18.99
C LYS A 270 2.53 -14.06 17.70
N ASP A 271 1.89 -13.71 16.59
CA ASP A 271 2.56 -13.56 15.30
C ASP A 271 3.31 -12.22 15.18
N THR A 272 4.14 -12.10 14.13
CA THR A 272 4.95 -10.90 13.88
C THR A 272 4.12 -9.62 13.70
N ARG A 273 2.86 -9.69 13.23
CA ARG A 273 1.98 -8.53 13.07
C ARG A 273 1.40 -8.10 14.40
N GLU A 274 0.94 -9.04 15.22
CA GLU A 274 0.45 -8.77 16.58
C GLU A 274 1.56 -8.12 17.43
N LEU A 275 2.80 -8.59 17.27
CA LEU A 275 3.97 -7.94 17.86
C LEU A 275 4.24 -6.55 17.27
N MET A 276 4.14 -6.34 15.95
CA MET A 276 4.28 -5.01 15.36
C MET A 276 3.21 -4.04 15.88
N GLU A 277 1.96 -4.47 16.01
CA GLU A 277 0.85 -3.63 16.49
C GLU A 277 1.05 -3.24 17.97
N GLU A 278 1.41 -4.19 18.85
CA GLU A 278 1.72 -3.89 20.25
C GLU A 278 3.01 -3.07 20.43
N ILE A 279 4.01 -3.23 19.56
CA ILE A 279 5.17 -2.33 19.54
C ILE A 279 4.72 -0.94 19.08
N GLN A 280 3.89 -0.84 18.04
CA GLN A 280 3.45 0.45 17.49
C GLN A 280 2.66 1.26 18.51
N ASP A 281 1.71 0.64 19.21
CA ASP A 281 0.91 1.31 20.23
C ASP A 281 1.75 1.68 21.49
N LYS A 282 2.94 1.09 21.66
CA LYS A 282 3.85 1.33 22.79
C LYS A 282 4.99 2.31 22.50
N ASP A 283 5.60 2.21 21.32
CA ASP A 283 6.76 2.97 20.86
C ASP A 283 6.83 2.90 19.32
N ALA A 284 5.93 3.62 18.65
CA ALA A 284 5.87 3.70 17.18
C ALA A 284 7.17 4.21 16.57
N ASP A 285 7.87 5.15 17.23
CA ASP A 285 9.12 5.73 16.75
C ASP A 285 10.22 4.66 16.67
N LYS A 286 10.33 3.76 17.65
CA LYS A 286 11.26 2.61 17.56
C LYS A 286 10.85 1.57 16.52
N LEU A 287 9.56 1.36 16.29
CA LEU A 287 9.11 0.46 15.23
C LEU A 287 9.48 1.00 13.85
N ASP A 288 9.28 2.31 13.64
CA ASP A 288 9.73 2.99 12.44
C ASP A 288 11.26 2.92 12.33
N GLU A 289 12.03 3.22 13.40
CA GLU A 289 13.51 3.11 13.40
C GLU A 289 14.01 1.71 13.01
N LEU A 290 13.31 0.64 13.43
CA LEU A 290 13.62 -0.76 13.06
C LEU A 290 13.56 -1.01 11.54
N PHE A 291 12.78 -0.21 10.82
CA PHE A 291 12.53 -0.30 9.38
C PHE A 291 12.91 0.97 8.58
N GLU A 292 13.47 2.01 9.21
CA GLU A 292 14.03 3.24 8.60
C GLU A 292 15.32 2.99 7.80
N ASP A 293 15.41 1.81 7.21
CA ASP A 293 16.46 1.35 6.30
C ASP A 293 16.37 1.99 4.90
N GLY A 294 15.77 3.19 4.85
CA GLY A 294 16.19 4.33 4.03
C GLY A 294 15.74 4.37 2.58
N MET A 295 14.88 3.44 2.13
CA MET A 295 14.24 3.53 0.80
C MET A 295 12.77 3.10 0.70
N GLY A 296 12.23 2.35 1.67
CA GLY A 296 10.84 1.87 1.60
C GLY A 296 9.78 2.98 1.70
N HIS A 297 10.15 4.15 2.21
CA HIS A 297 9.23 5.15 2.74
C HIS A 297 9.34 6.55 2.09
N PHE A 298 9.84 6.66 0.85
CA PHE A 298 9.71 7.88 0.04
C PHE A 298 8.26 8.10 -0.46
N GLY A 299 7.34 8.33 0.47
CA GLY A 299 5.93 8.56 0.18
C GLY A 299 4.96 8.18 1.29
N MET A 300 5.36 7.37 2.26
CA MET A 300 4.53 6.95 3.39
C MET A 300 5.44 6.65 4.58
N LYS A 301 5.33 7.38 5.71
CA LYS A 301 5.40 6.69 7.01
C LYS A 301 4.34 5.59 6.94
N SER A 302 4.67 4.37 7.33
CA SER A 302 3.69 3.28 7.32
C SER A 302 2.62 3.58 8.36
N PHE A 303 1.49 4.15 7.92
CA PHE A 303 0.29 4.26 8.72
C PHE A 303 -0.22 2.85 9.02
N GLY A 304 0.28 2.24 10.09
CA GLY A 304 -0.33 1.08 10.72
C GLY A 304 -1.76 1.47 11.12
N GLY A 305 -2.73 0.92 10.37
CA GLY A 305 -4.12 1.34 10.43
C GLY A 305 -4.75 1.55 9.05
N GLY A 306 -5.17 0.45 8.42
CA GLY A 306 -6.21 0.48 7.37
C GLY A 306 -5.74 0.21 5.94
N PHE A 307 -5.98 -1.04 5.47
CA PHE A 307 -6.15 -1.31 4.05
C PHE A 307 -7.33 -0.46 3.51
N GLY A 308 -7.05 0.52 2.65
CA GLY A 308 -8.04 1.56 2.30
C GLY A 308 -7.82 2.29 0.97
N HIS A 309 -7.34 1.62 -0.08
CA HIS A 309 -7.33 2.22 -1.42
C HIS A 309 -8.75 2.22 -2.02
N GLY A 310 -9.43 3.37 -2.00
CA GLY A 310 -10.79 3.50 -2.52
C GLY A 310 -11.23 4.92 -2.90
N GLY A 311 -10.31 5.88 -3.02
CA GLY A 311 -10.63 7.26 -3.40
C GLY A 311 -11.18 7.34 -4.83
N LYS A 312 -12.50 7.50 -4.98
CA LYS A 312 -13.15 7.78 -6.27
C LYS A 312 -12.80 9.19 -6.75
N GLY A 313 -11.72 9.32 -7.51
CA GLY A 313 -11.50 10.48 -8.37
C GLY A 313 -12.63 10.59 -9.40
N GLY A 314 -13.40 11.68 -9.35
CA GLY A 314 -14.53 11.88 -10.23
C GLY A 314 -14.10 12.23 -11.65
N PHE A 315 -14.35 11.34 -12.60
CA PHE A 315 -14.44 11.71 -14.03
C PHE A 315 -15.91 11.83 -14.41
N GLY A 316 -16.31 13.06 -14.79
CA GLY A 316 -17.66 13.34 -15.26
C GLY A 316 -17.93 12.69 -16.62
N GLY A 317 -18.80 11.67 -16.64
CA GLY A 317 -19.40 11.13 -17.86
C GLY A 317 -20.80 11.70 -18.06
N HIS A 318 -21.00 12.49 -19.11
CA HIS A 318 -22.34 12.91 -19.52
C HIS A 318 -23.22 11.70 -19.85
N GLY A 319 -24.45 11.66 -19.32
CA GLY A 319 -25.35 10.51 -19.47
C GLY A 319 -26.81 10.80 -19.12
N GLY A 320 -27.35 11.92 -19.58
CA GLY A 320 -28.77 12.23 -19.46
C GLY A 320 -29.56 11.75 -20.69
N MET A 321 -30.22 10.59 -20.59
CA MET A 321 -31.24 10.18 -21.56
C MET A 321 -32.51 11.03 -21.42
N GLY A 322 -33.14 11.36 -22.55
CA GLY A 322 -34.33 12.22 -22.61
C GLY A 322 -35.07 12.02 -23.94
N GLU A 323 -35.54 10.80 -24.15
CA GLU A 323 -36.32 10.36 -25.31
C GLU A 323 -37.67 11.11 -25.42
N LYS A 324 -37.94 11.77 -26.57
CA LYS A 324 -39.25 11.76 -27.27
C LYS A 324 -39.34 12.59 -28.56
N ASP A 325 -40.26 12.12 -29.40
CA ASP A 325 -41.05 12.82 -30.43
C ASP A 325 -40.38 13.48 -31.64
N GLY A 326 -40.56 12.82 -32.80
CA GLY A 326 -41.28 13.47 -33.91
C GLY A 326 -40.53 13.75 -35.21
N PHE A 327 -41.16 13.36 -36.33
CA PHE A 327 -41.16 14.00 -37.67
C PHE A 327 -40.00 14.98 -37.98
N GLY A 328 -39.08 14.72 -38.90
CA GLY A 328 -39.35 14.38 -40.31
C GLY A 328 -39.51 15.66 -41.16
N GLY A 329 -38.54 16.01 -42.00
CA GLY A 329 -38.69 17.18 -42.89
C GLY A 329 -37.44 17.79 -43.50
N LYS A 330 -37.43 17.81 -44.84
CA LYS A 330 -36.59 18.57 -45.79
C LYS A 330 -36.04 19.95 -45.34
N GLY A 331 -34.75 20.16 -45.58
CA GLY A 331 -34.23 21.17 -46.53
C GLY A 331 -34.11 22.66 -46.13
N GLY A 332 -33.41 23.41 -46.99
CA GLY A 332 -33.19 24.87 -46.89
C GLY A 332 -31.79 25.23 -46.36
N ARG A 333 -30.83 25.78 -47.13
CA ARG A 333 -30.70 27.10 -47.81
C ARG A 333 -30.64 28.32 -46.88
N GLY A 334 -29.59 29.13 -47.09
CA GLY A 334 -29.44 30.52 -46.61
C GLY A 334 -28.71 30.60 -45.27
N GLY A 335 -27.62 31.37 -45.08
CA GLY A 335 -26.87 32.25 -46.00
C GLY A 335 -26.86 33.71 -45.53
N MET A 336 -25.74 34.43 -45.74
CA MET A 336 -25.51 35.86 -45.39
C MET A 336 -25.53 36.11 -43.86
N HIS A 337 -24.89 37.10 -43.21
CA HIS A 337 -23.85 38.11 -43.49
C HIS A 337 -23.24 38.50 -42.10
N HIS A 338 -22.14 39.26 -41.90
CA HIS A 338 -21.29 40.11 -42.76
C HIS A 338 -19.83 40.11 -42.21
N ASN A 339 -18.80 40.57 -42.93
CA ASN A 339 -18.14 41.90 -42.85
C ASN A 339 -17.82 42.39 -41.41
N GLY A 340 -16.58 42.76 -41.03
CA GLY A 340 -15.31 42.77 -41.76
C GLY A 340 -14.29 43.71 -41.09
N GLY A 341 -12.99 43.57 -41.43
CA GLY A 341 -11.89 44.43 -40.94
C GLY A 341 -11.45 44.15 -39.49
N GLY A 342 -10.16 44.24 -39.14
CA GLY A 342 -9.00 44.46 -39.99
C GLY A 342 -7.71 44.57 -39.18
N GLN A 343 -6.59 44.27 -39.84
CA GLN A 343 -5.22 44.79 -39.62
C GLN A 343 -4.70 45.04 -38.19
N GLY A 344 -3.53 44.47 -37.86
CA GLY A 344 -2.65 45.15 -36.90
C GLY A 344 -1.58 44.35 -36.16
N PHE A 345 -0.74 43.60 -36.88
CA PHE A 345 0.57 43.03 -36.43
C PHE A 345 0.54 41.99 -35.28
#